data_AF-A0A1F8LUY8-F1
#
_entry.id   AF-A0A1F8LUY8-F1
#
_cell.length_a   1.000
_cell.length_b   1.000
_cell.length_c   1.000
_cell.angle_alpha   90.00
_cell.angle_beta   90.00
_cell.angle_gamma   90.00
#
_symmetry.space_group_name_H-M   'P 1'
#
loop_
_entity.id
_entity.type
_entity.pdbx_description
1 polymer ?
#
loop_
_entity_poly.entity_id
_entity_poly.type
_entity_poly.pdbx_seq_one_letter_code
_entity_poly.pdbx_strand_id
1 'polypeptide(L)'
;MDTLSQDHHGRSTYVQPEMSLDEILSSFYSSISTPVLTNLDLDFGDVSTYDLYPNPMPDLFAGSQVILMGRYRDGGETDIILTGEVNGERQTFIFSDQEFEKQSQANSIQAAIPRLWATRKIGYLLNQIRLQGANQEIIDQIVRLSIRYGIVTPYTSYLVTEEAPLGEAEQQRLANETFNQMMAMPTQAPSGQVAVQKAADAGAMQGAASAPEVMDEASSTVRVVGARTYVLSEGKWIDTAFDPDTTQTMKIDFLSQDYFNLVAAHPELADAFALGERVIALSKGIAYEVLASDAPAQNVSVTPMPTPNRSDEPLITPTQIPTEDTPKQSSGICSAGFLPVLLVPFLMMFVRKPKHER
;
A
#
# COMPACT_ATOMS: atom_id res chain seq x y z
N MET A 1 3.12 -5.94 28.55
CA MET A 1 4.42 -5.81 27.88
C MET A 1 4.39 -4.66 26.91
N ASP A 2 3.48 -4.64 25.92
CA ASP A 2 3.45 -3.53 24.95
C ASP A 2 3.18 -2.15 25.56
N THR A 3 2.29 -2.03 26.57
CA THR A 3 2.09 -0.76 27.29
C THR A 3 3.41 -0.27 27.92
N LEU A 4 4.10 -1.15 28.63
CA LEU A 4 5.40 -0.85 29.25
C LEU A 4 6.45 -0.47 28.21
N SER A 5 6.47 -1.14 27.06
CA SER A 5 7.37 -0.79 25.96
C SER A 5 7.03 0.59 25.38
N GLN A 6 5.76 0.89 25.11
CA GLN A 6 5.35 2.18 24.55
C GLN A 6 5.64 3.36 25.50
N ASP A 7 5.33 3.19 26.78
CA ASP A 7 5.53 4.24 27.80
C ASP A 7 7.01 4.55 28.07
N HIS A 8 7.92 3.65 27.66
CA HIS A 8 9.36 3.77 27.89
C HIS A 8 10.19 3.72 26.60
N HIS A 9 9.58 4.06 25.45
CA HIS A 9 10.25 4.08 24.14
C HIS A 9 10.93 2.75 23.73
N GLY A 10 10.50 1.65 24.35
CA GLY A 10 10.94 0.29 24.05
C GLY A 10 10.20 -0.31 22.85
N ARG A 11 10.81 -1.36 22.26
CA ARG A 11 10.17 -2.21 21.26
C ARG A 11 9.79 -3.54 21.88
N SER A 12 8.60 -4.04 21.60
CA SER A 12 8.22 -5.43 21.85
C SER A 12 8.29 -6.24 20.56
N THR A 13 8.67 -7.51 20.68
CA THR A 13 8.58 -8.48 19.59
C THR A 13 7.92 -9.75 20.13
N TYR A 14 7.16 -10.41 19.28
CA TYR A 14 6.49 -11.66 19.60
C TYR A 14 7.23 -12.81 18.89
N VAL A 15 7.49 -13.89 19.63
CA VAL A 15 8.13 -15.10 19.11
C VAL A 15 7.11 -16.21 19.12
N GLN A 16 6.74 -16.70 17.93
CA GLN A 16 5.87 -17.86 17.78
C GLN A 16 6.69 -19.17 17.90
N PRO A 17 6.09 -20.31 18.31
CA PRO A 17 6.82 -21.57 18.55
C PRO A 17 7.70 -22.06 17.39
N GLU A 18 7.33 -21.74 16.16
CA GLU A 18 7.97 -22.10 14.90
C GLU A 18 9.08 -21.12 14.47
N MET A 19 9.22 -19.97 15.15
CA MET A 19 10.22 -18.97 14.82
C MET A 19 11.58 -19.27 15.47
N SER A 20 12.67 -18.96 14.77
CA SER A 20 14.03 -19.08 15.30
C SER A 20 14.29 -17.99 16.35
N LEU A 21 14.23 -18.37 17.63
CA LEU A 21 14.42 -17.46 18.75
C LEU A 21 15.80 -16.77 18.70
N ASP A 22 16.84 -17.49 18.33
CA ASP A 22 18.21 -16.97 18.28
C ASP A 22 18.37 -15.86 17.22
N GLU A 23 17.72 -15.99 16.07
CA GLU A 23 17.70 -14.98 15.01
C GLU A 23 16.91 -13.74 15.43
N ILE A 24 15.75 -13.94 16.07
CA ILE A 24 14.92 -12.83 16.56
C ILE A 24 15.65 -12.06 17.66
N LEU A 25 16.28 -12.74 18.62
CA LEU A 25 17.05 -12.09 19.68
C LEU A 25 18.26 -11.33 19.14
N SER A 26 18.99 -11.92 18.19
CA SER A 26 20.18 -11.29 17.59
C SER A 26 19.82 -10.05 16.77
N SER A 27 18.76 -10.13 15.96
CA SER A 27 18.27 -8.99 15.19
C SER A 27 17.70 -7.89 16.10
N PHE A 28 16.95 -8.27 17.14
CA PHE A 28 16.44 -7.34 18.14
C PHE A 28 17.58 -6.58 18.83
N TYR A 29 18.57 -7.30 19.38
CA TYR A 29 19.71 -6.67 20.07
C TYR A 29 20.50 -5.74 19.14
N SER A 30 20.78 -6.19 17.91
CA SER A 30 21.48 -5.37 16.91
C SER A 30 20.72 -4.07 16.63
N SER A 31 19.38 -4.14 16.54
CA SER A 31 18.52 -3.00 16.23
C SER A 31 18.39 -1.96 17.37
N ILE A 32 18.71 -2.31 18.62
CA ILE A 32 18.58 -1.43 19.78
C ILE A 32 19.91 -1.05 20.45
N SER A 33 21.02 -1.66 20.02
CA SER A 33 22.31 -1.57 20.73
C SER A 33 22.99 -0.20 20.66
N THR A 34 22.68 0.60 19.65
CA THR A 34 23.36 1.88 19.38
C THR A 34 22.35 2.96 18.98
N PRO A 35 21.71 3.65 19.95
CA PRO A 35 20.86 4.79 19.64
C PRO A 35 21.71 5.92 19.07
N VAL A 36 21.31 6.43 17.90
CA VAL A 36 21.95 7.56 17.21
C VAL A 36 21.28 8.87 17.60
N LEU A 37 19.96 8.88 17.75
CA LEU A 37 19.17 10.02 18.26
C LEU A 37 17.98 9.48 19.05
N THR A 38 17.77 9.98 20.27
CA THR A 38 16.58 9.70 21.08
C THR A 38 15.68 10.92 21.18
N ASN A 39 14.45 10.76 21.67
CA ASN A 39 13.52 11.89 21.88
C ASN A 39 13.30 12.73 20.61
N LEU A 40 13.05 12.04 19.50
CA LEU A 40 12.88 12.69 18.20
C LEU A 40 11.63 13.58 18.16
N ASP A 41 11.77 14.76 17.58
CA ASP A 41 10.68 15.69 17.29
C ASP A 41 10.91 16.38 15.94
N LEU A 42 9.83 16.59 15.19
CA LEU A 42 9.86 17.20 13.86
C LEU A 42 8.94 18.42 13.82
N ASP A 43 9.53 19.56 13.48
CA ASP A 43 8.83 20.81 13.19
C ASP A 43 8.76 20.98 11.66
N PHE A 44 7.56 21.28 11.15
CA PHE A 44 7.26 21.46 9.74
C PHE A 44 7.11 22.95 9.34
N GLY A 45 7.47 23.87 10.24
CA GLY A 45 7.36 25.31 10.01
C GLY A 45 5.90 25.72 9.82
N ASP A 46 5.61 26.43 8.73
CA ASP A 46 4.27 26.96 8.45
C ASP A 46 3.31 25.92 7.84
N VAL A 47 3.80 24.72 7.48
CA VAL A 47 2.96 23.66 6.92
C VAL A 47 2.19 22.95 8.04
N SER A 48 0.87 23.12 8.05
CA SER A 48 -0.01 22.47 9.03
C SER A 48 -0.13 20.97 8.76
N THR A 49 0.67 20.16 9.46
CA THR A 49 0.60 18.70 9.45
C THR A 49 -0.28 18.14 10.57
N TYR A 50 -0.85 16.95 10.36
CA TYR A 50 -1.70 16.25 11.33
C TYR A 50 -1.74 14.74 11.03
N ASP A 51 -2.25 13.94 11.97
CA ASP A 51 -2.31 12.48 11.86
C ASP A 51 -0.93 11.85 11.52
N LEU A 52 0.11 12.27 12.24
CA LEU A 52 1.49 11.79 12.08
C LEU A 52 1.69 10.45 12.82
N TYR A 53 2.21 9.45 12.12
CA TYR A 53 2.50 8.11 12.65
C TYR A 53 3.86 7.58 12.19
N PRO A 54 4.59 6.86 13.05
CA PRO A 54 4.19 6.38 14.39
C PRO A 54 4.11 7.49 15.45
N ASN A 55 3.20 7.32 16.41
CA ASN A 55 3.05 8.17 17.59
C ASN A 55 2.99 7.27 18.85
N PRO A 56 3.89 7.43 19.84
CA PRO A 56 5.03 8.36 19.85
C PRO A 56 6.08 8.03 18.78
N MET A 57 6.92 9.01 18.45
CA MET A 57 8.04 8.80 17.52
C MET A 57 9.10 7.91 18.20
N PRO A 58 9.56 6.84 17.53
CA PRO A 58 10.58 5.96 18.09
C PRO A 58 11.96 6.61 18.01
N ASP A 59 12.89 6.15 18.86
CA ASP A 59 14.29 6.51 18.75
C ASP A 59 14.91 5.98 17.45
N LEU A 60 15.91 6.70 16.92
CA LEU A 60 16.67 6.31 15.74
C LEU A 60 17.92 5.54 16.16
N PHE A 61 18.09 4.33 15.63
CA PHE A 61 19.24 3.46 15.93
C PHE A 61 20.15 3.30 14.72
N ALA A 62 21.42 2.96 14.95
CA ALA A 62 22.37 2.74 13.88
C ALA A 62 21.91 1.59 12.95
N GLY A 63 21.87 1.86 11.64
CA GLY A 63 21.42 0.88 10.65
C GLY A 63 19.90 0.72 10.55
N SER A 64 19.12 1.50 11.30
CA SER A 64 17.66 1.54 11.16
C SER A 64 17.18 2.84 10.48
N GLN A 65 15.89 2.89 10.19
CA GLN A 65 15.22 4.06 9.62
C GLN A 65 13.92 4.31 10.38
N VAL A 66 13.62 5.59 10.63
CA VAL A 66 12.30 6.03 11.08
C VAL A 66 11.57 6.63 9.87
N ILE A 67 10.39 6.08 9.55
CA ILE A 67 9.53 6.58 8.48
C ILE A 67 8.28 7.16 9.13
N LEU A 68 8.18 8.49 9.11
CA LEU A 68 7.01 9.22 9.57
C LEU A 68 6.06 9.48 8.39
N MET A 69 4.78 9.22 8.57
CA MET A 69 3.73 9.55 7.59
C MET A 69 2.63 10.35 8.27
N GLY A 70 2.14 11.38 7.60
CA GLY A 70 0.99 12.14 8.04
C GLY A 70 0.32 12.85 6.89
N ARG A 71 -0.56 13.77 7.25
CA ARG A 71 -1.36 14.56 6.31
C ARG A 71 -1.06 16.03 6.51
N TYR A 72 -1.22 16.79 5.44
CA TYR A 72 -1.16 18.24 5.46
C TYR A 72 -2.35 18.78 4.65
N ARG A 73 -2.77 20.01 4.95
CA ARG A 73 -3.91 20.64 4.25
C ARG A 73 -3.43 21.50 3.09
N ASP A 74 -2.43 22.33 3.37
CA ASP A 74 -1.90 23.31 2.44
C ASP A 74 -0.49 22.89 2.05
N GLY A 75 -0.23 22.84 0.73
CA GLY A 75 1.12 22.66 0.20
C GLY A 75 1.90 23.97 0.19
N GLY A 76 3.22 23.88 0.17
CA GLY A 76 4.12 25.01 0.26
C GLY A 76 5.57 24.58 0.41
N GLU A 77 6.46 25.55 0.40
CA GLU A 77 7.87 25.36 0.67
C GLU A 77 8.14 25.71 2.14
N THR A 78 8.87 24.87 2.86
CA THR A 78 9.16 25.06 4.29
C THR A 78 10.47 24.40 4.67
N ASP A 79 11.09 24.86 5.76
CA ASP A 79 12.19 24.16 6.39
C ASP A 79 11.63 23.11 7.37
N ILE A 80 12.15 21.89 7.32
CA ILE A 80 11.85 20.86 8.31
C ILE A 80 12.97 20.81 9.33
N ILE A 81 12.64 20.95 10.61
CA ILE A 81 13.61 20.90 11.70
C ILE A 81 13.43 19.60 12.48
N LEU A 82 14.45 18.76 12.46
CA LEU A 82 14.54 17.57 13.30
C LEU A 82 15.34 17.90 14.56
N THR A 83 14.74 17.63 15.72
CA THR A 83 15.46 17.65 16.99
C THR A 83 15.48 16.27 17.63
N GLY A 84 16.48 16.03 18.46
CA GLY A 84 16.65 14.80 19.22
C GLY A 84 17.83 14.94 20.18
N GLU A 85 18.18 13.87 20.89
CA GLU A 85 19.23 13.86 21.89
C GLU A 85 20.31 12.83 21.57
N VAL A 86 21.57 13.20 21.80
CA VAL A 86 22.73 12.31 21.76
C VAL A 86 23.44 12.41 23.10
N ASN A 87 23.53 11.32 23.85
CA ASN A 87 24.08 11.32 25.21
C ASN A 87 23.45 12.37 26.14
N GLY A 88 22.16 12.67 25.95
CA GLY A 88 21.42 13.69 26.71
C GLY A 88 21.64 15.14 26.24
N GLU A 89 22.43 15.38 25.20
CA GLU A 89 22.59 16.70 24.59
C GLU A 89 21.69 16.84 23.36
N ARG A 90 20.90 17.93 23.34
CA ARG A 90 20.02 18.24 22.21
C ARG A 90 20.83 18.54 20.95
N GLN A 91 20.47 17.86 19.86
CA GLN A 91 20.94 18.10 18.51
C GLN A 91 19.81 18.66 17.64
N THR A 92 20.17 19.43 16.62
CA THR A 92 19.22 20.04 15.69
C THR A 92 19.74 19.90 14.26
N PHE A 93 18.88 19.43 13.38
CA PHE A 93 19.15 19.26 11.96
C PHE A 93 18.07 20.02 11.19
N ILE A 94 18.48 20.81 10.20
CA ILE A 94 17.58 21.62 9.38
C ILE A 94 17.66 21.09 7.95
N PHE A 95 16.50 20.74 7.41
CA PHE A 95 16.31 20.36 6.01
C PHE A 95 15.60 21.51 5.32
N SER A 96 16.36 22.36 4.64
CA SER A 96 15.80 23.58 4.05
C SER A 96 15.07 23.32 2.74
N ASP A 97 14.17 24.25 2.39
CA ASP A 97 13.51 24.35 1.08
C ASP A 97 12.75 23.07 0.67
N GLN A 98 12.06 22.42 1.62
CA GLN A 98 11.27 21.21 1.36
C GLN A 98 9.92 21.58 0.73
N GLU A 99 9.62 21.00 -0.43
CA GLU A 99 8.38 21.26 -1.17
C GLU A 99 7.28 20.25 -0.84
N PHE A 100 6.13 20.76 -0.41
CA PHE A 100 4.88 20.02 -0.23
C PHE A 100 3.93 20.34 -1.39
N GLU A 101 3.61 19.33 -2.19
CA GLU A 101 2.74 19.49 -3.36
C GLU A 101 1.35 20.03 -2.97
N LYS A 102 0.88 21.05 -3.68
CA LYS A 102 -0.48 21.59 -3.45
C LYS A 102 -1.59 20.68 -3.97
N GLN A 103 -1.27 19.79 -4.91
CA GLN A 103 -2.22 18.90 -5.55
C GLN A 103 -1.57 17.55 -5.81
N SER A 104 -2.18 16.49 -5.27
CA SER A 104 -1.70 15.13 -5.50
C SER A 104 -1.95 14.69 -6.94
N GLN A 105 -0.91 14.18 -7.60
CA GLN A 105 -1.06 13.55 -8.91
C GLN A 105 -1.63 12.13 -8.76
N ALA A 106 -2.85 11.90 -9.27
CA ALA A 106 -3.58 10.65 -9.10
C ALA A 106 -2.91 9.41 -9.72
N ASN A 107 -2.08 9.61 -10.76
CA ASN A 107 -1.41 8.54 -11.51
C ASN A 107 0.11 8.52 -11.30
N SER A 108 0.56 8.75 -10.06
CA SER A 108 1.97 8.74 -9.69
C SER A 108 2.29 7.62 -8.71
N ILE A 109 3.58 7.36 -8.44
CA ILE A 109 4.03 6.46 -7.36
C ILE A 109 3.41 6.87 -6.00
N GLN A 110 3.05 8.15 -5.85
CA GLN A 110 2.42 8.68 -4.64
C GLN A 110 0.99 8.16 -4.43
N ALA A 111 0.36 7.54 -5.43
CA ALA A 111 -0.97 6.98 -5.34
C ALA A 111 -1.13 5.93 -4.22
N ALA A 112 -0.05 5.22 -3.87
CA ALA A 112 -0.05 4.25 -2.79
C ALA A 112 0.05 4.89 -1.39
N ILE A 113 0.54 6.13 -1.28
CA ILE A 113 0.83 6.79 0.01
C ILE A 113 -0.43 6.96 0.87
N PRO A 114 -1.58 7.46 0.36
CA PRO A 114 -2.77 7.64 1.19
C PRO A 114 -3.26 6.33 1.81
N ARG A 115 -3.25 5.25 1.05
CA ARG A 115 -3.70 3.94 1.52
C ARG A 115 -2.71 3.32 2.51
N LEU A 116 -1.42 3.53 2.31
CA LEU A 116 -0.39 3.13 3.28
C LEU A 116 -0.52 3.93 4.60
N TRP A 117 -0.70 5.26 4.52
CA TRP A 117 -0.95 6.10 5.69
C TRP A 117 -2.19 5.62 6.47
N ALA A 118 -3.29 5.35 5.76
CA ALA A 118 -4.52 4.87 6.37
C ALA A 118 -4.32 3.52 7.06
N THR A 119 -3.54 2.61 6.45
CA THR A 119 -3.17 1.32 7.06
C THR A 119 -2.44 1.52 8.38
N ARG A 120 -1.44 2.41 8.41
CA ARG A 120 -0.68 2.70 9.63
C ARG A 120 -1.54 3.36 10.71
N LYS A 121 -2.41 4.30 10.34
CA LYS A 121 -3.37 4.92 11.25
C LYS A 121 -4.33 3.88 11.84
N ILE A 122 -4.90 3.00 11.01
CA ILE A 122 -5.75 1.90 11.48
C ILE A 122 -4.98 1.00 12.44
N GLY A 123 -3.75 0.58 12.12
CA GLY A 123 -2.91 -0.22 13.02
C GLY A 123 -2.70 0.44 14.39
N TYR A 124 -2.42 1.74 14.39
CA TYR A 124 -2.33 2.54 15.63
C TYR A 124 -3.66 2.53 16.41
N LEU A 125 -4.79 2.78 15.75
CA LEU A 125 -6.12 2.80 16.37
C LEU A 125 -6.52 1.43 16.95
N LEU A 126 -6.21 0.34 16.24
CA LEU A 126 -6.42 -1.03 16.72
C LEU A 126 -5.58 -1.32 17.96
N ASN A 127 -4.33 -0.83 17.97
CA ASN A 127 -3.48 -0.95 19.13
C ASN A 127 -4.02 -0.14 20.32
N GLN A 128 -4.57 1.05 20.10
CA GLN A 128 -5.24 1.84 21.15
C GLN A 128 -6.42 1.08 21.74
N ILE A 129 -7.30 0.48 20.93
CA ILE A 129 -8.41 -0.37 21.41
C ILE A 129 -7.90 -1.49 22.32
N ARG A 130 -6.82 -2.16 21.90
CA ARG A 130 -6.26 -3.28 22.65
C ARG A 130 -5.68 -2.87 24.00
N LEU A 131 -5.09 -1.68 24.08
CA LEU A 131 -4.41 -1.20 25.29
C LEU A 131 -5.33 -0.45 26.26
N GLN A 132 -6.32 0.28 25.73
CA GLN A 132 -7.15 1.20 26.52
C GLN A 132 -8.65 0.84 26.50
N GLY A 133 -9.03 -0.14 25.69
CA GLY A 133 -10.43 -0.45 25.39
C GLY A 133 -10.96 0.36 24.21
N ALA A 134 -12.07 -0.08 23.64
CA ALA A 134 -12.70 0.66 22.56
C ALA A 134 -13.50 1.85 23.07
N ASN A 135 -13.56 2.87 22.21
CA ASN A 135 -14.47 4.00 22.36
C ASN A 135 -15.10 4.30 20.99
N GLN A 136 -16.20 5.05 20.98
CA GLN A 136 -16.95 5.36 19.77
C GLN A 136 -16.08 6.08 18.73
N GLU A 137 -15.28 7.07 19.15
CA GLU A 137 -14.46 7.88 18.24
C GLU A 137 -13.42 7.05 17.48
N ILE A 138 -12.77 6.10 18.14
CA ILE A 138 -11.79 5.21 17.51
C ILE A 138 -12.48 4.29 16.50
N ILE A 139 -13.65 3.74 16.85
CA ILE A 139 -14.41 2.87 15.94
C ILE A 139 -14.91 3.66 14.72
N ASP A 140 -15.42 4.87 14.93
CA ASP A 140 -15.82 5.76 13.85
C ASP A 140 -14.67 6.03 12.88
N GLN A 141 -13.47 6.31 13.40
CA GLN A 141 -12.29 6.51 12.57
C GLN A 141 -11.87 5.25 11.82
N ILE A 142 -11.88 4.08 12.46
CA ILE A 142 -11.54 2.81 11.80
C ILE A 142 -12.52 2.53 10.67
N VAL A 143 -13.83 2.66 10.91
CA VAL A 143 -14.88 2.41 9.90
C VAL A 143 -14.72 3.37 8.72
N ARG A 144 -14.63 4.68 8.97
CA ARG A 144 -14.47 5.69 7.92
C ARG A 144 -13.21 5.45 7.07
N LEU A 145 -12.07 5.16 7.71
CA LEU A 145 -10.81 4.89 6.98
C LEU A 145 -10.88 3.59 6.19
N SER A 146 -11.45 2.55 6.78
CA SER A 146 -11.55 1.23 6.15
C SER A 146 -12.43 1.28 4.90
N ILE A 147 -13.55 2.00 4.95
CA ILE A 147 -14.40 2.25 3.78
C ILE A 147 -13.66 3.09 2.75
N ARG A 148 -13.13 4.24 3.18
CA ARG A 148 -12.47 5.19 2.28
C ARG A 148 -11.31 4.56 1.50
N TYR A 149 -10.57 3.65 2.13
CA TYR A 149 -9.36 3.08 1.56
C TYR A 149 -9.46 1.59 1.21
N GLY A 150 -10.62 0.96 1.42
CA GLY A 150 -10.82 -0.47 1.16
C GLY A 150 -9.83 -1.33 1.94
N ILE A 151 -9.71 -1.06 3.25
CA ILE A 151 -8.83 -1.78 4.17
C ILE A 151 -9.72 -2.66 5.03
N VAL A 152 -9.55 -3.97 4.91
CA VAL A 152 -10.32 -4.94 5.71
C VAL A 152 -9.73 -5.00 7.10
N THR A 153 -10.60 -4.86 8.11
CA THR A 153 -10.26 -4.96 9.53
C THR A 153 -11.30 -5.85 10.23
N PRO A 154 -11.06 -6.27 11.49
CA PRO A 154 -12.07 -6.94 12.30
C PRO A 154 -13.37 -6.15 12.51
N TYR A 155 -13.39 -4.86 12.13
CA TYR A 155 -14.51 -3.94 12.27
C TYR A 155 -15.25 -3.67 10.95
N THR A 156 -14.87 -4.35 9.86
CA THR A 156 -15.38 -4.04 8.52
C THR A 156 -15.78 -5.28 7.71
N SER A 157 -16.53 -6.19 8.32
CA SER A 157 -17.05 -7.39 7.63
C SER A 157 -17.89 -7.05 6.38
N TYR A 158 -18.61 -5.94 6.43
CA TYR A 158 -19.45 -5.44 5.33
C TYR A 158 -18.69 -5.18 4.02
N LEU A 159 -17.38 -4.91 4.06
CA LEU A 159 -16.56 -4.77 2.84
C LEU A 159 -16.48 -6.07 2.03
N VAL A 160 -16.79 -7.20 2.67
CA VAL A 160 -16.76 -8.53 2.07
C VAL A 160 -18.17 -9.06 1.78
N THR A 161 -19.15 -8.73 2.62
CA THR A 161 -20.45 -9.43 2.64
C THR A 161 -21.66 -8.59 2.27
N GLU A 162 -21.54 -7.26 2.19
CA GLU A 162 -22.69 -6.36 2.08
C GLU A 162 -22.53 -5.38 0.91
N GLU A 163 -23.64 -4.70 0.56
CA GLU A 163 -23.57 -3.52 -0.30
C GLU A 163 -22.80 -2.41 0.40
N ALA A 164 -22.07 -1.63 -0.38
CA ALA A 164 -21.14 -0.68 0.21
C ALA A 164 -21.88 0.47 0.93
N PRO A 165 -21.52 0.77 2.20
CA PRO A 165 -22.08 1.88 2.95
C PRO A 165 -21.54 3.21 2.39
N LEU A 166 -22.32 3.83 1.52
CA LEU A 166 -22.01 5.12 0.91
C LEU A 166 -22.75 6.24 1.63
N GLY A 167 -22.10 7.39 1.78
CA GLY A 167 -22.64 8.57 2.47
C GLY A 167 -22.36 8.59 3.98
N GLU A 168 -22.27 9.79 4.53
CA GLU A 168 -21.83 9.98 5.92
C GLU A 168 -22.82 9.36 6.94
N ALA A 169 -24.13 9.49 6.69
CA ALA A 169 -25.15 8.99 7.60
C ALA A 169 -25.07 7.46 7.76
N GLU A 170 -24.87 6.74 6.67
CA GLU A 170 -24.79 5.28 6.67
C GLU A 170 -23.49 4.78 7.31
N GLN A 171 -22.36 5.45 7.03
CA GLN A 171 -21.10 5.16 7.70
C GLN A 171 -21.20 5.33 9.21
N GLN A 172 -21.90 6.38 9.67
CA GLN A 172 -22.11 6.61 11.10
C GLN A 172 -23.03 5.56 11.73
N ARG A 173 -24.10 5.15 11.04
CA ARG A 173 -24.98 4.06 11.49
C ARG A 173 -24.18 2.78 11.73
N LEU A 174 -23.35 2.42 10.76
CA LEU A 174 -22.53 1.23 10.79
C LEU A 174 -21.45 1.27 11.89
N ALA A 175 -20.82 2.43 12.11
CA ALA A 175 -19.88 2.60 13.20
C ALA A 175 -20.55 2.47 14.58
N ASN A 176 -21.74 3.03 14.75
CA ASN A 176 -22.54 2.85 15.97
C ASN A 176 -22.93 1.38 16.19
N GLU A 177 -23.35 0.67 15.14
CA GLU A 177 -23.67 -0.77 15.22
C GLU A 177 -22.45 -1.60 15.57
N THR A 178 -21.32 -1.36 14.92
CA THR A 178 -20.05 -2.03 15.20
C THR A 178 -19.60 -1.81 16.64
N PHE A 179 -19.70 -0.58 17.14
CA PHE A 179 -19.40 -0.26 18.54
C PHE A 179 -20.34 -0.98 19.50
N ASN A 180 -21.65 -0.92 19.28
CA ASN A 180 -22.64 -1.59 20.13
C ASN A 180 -22.46 -3.11 20.16
N GLN A 181 -22.18 -3.72 19.01
CA GLN A 181 -21.86 -5.15 18.92
C GLN A 181 -20.63 -5.48 19.76
N MET A 182 -19.55 -4.69 19.66
CA MET A 182 -18.36 -4.91 20.47
C MET A 182 -18.64 -4.77 21.96
N MET A 183 -19.38 -3.74 22.37
CA MET A 183 -19.73 -3.53 23.78
C MET A 183 -20.60 -4.66 24.34
N ALA A 184 -21.34 -5.35 23.48
CA ALA A 184 -22.12 -6.54 23.84
C ALA A 184 -21.30 -7.84 23.86
N MET A 185 -20.10 -7.86 23.24
CA MET A 185 -19.23 -9.02 23.29
C MET A 185 -18.53 -9.15 24.65
N PRO A 186 -18.30 -10.37 25.16
CA PRO A 186 -17.49 -10.57 26.35
C PRO A 186 -16.10 -9.97 26.18
N THR A 187 -15.63 -9.23 27.19
CA THR A 187 -14.28 -8.68 27.20
C THR A 187 -13.28 -9.83 27.03
N GLN A 188 -12.54 -9.82 25.94
CA GLN A 188 -11.53 -10.84 25.69
C GLN A 188 -10.39 -10.70 26.71
N ALA A 189 -9.84 -11.84 27.14
CA ALA A 189 -8.69 -11.83 28.03
C ALA A 189 -7.52 -11.08 27.37
N PRO A 190 -6.78 -10.23 28.11
CA PRO A 190 -5.64 -9.47 27.57
C PRO A 190 -4.41 -10.36 27.31
N SER A 191 -4.53 -11.67 27.43
CA SER A 191 -3.46 -12.65 27.33
C SER A 191 -3.91 -13.91 26.60
N GLY A 192 -2.94 -14.73 26.17
CA GLY A 192 -3.18 -15.93 25.39
C GLY A 192 -3.01 -15.72 23.88
N GLN A 193 -3.17 -16.79 23.11
CA GLN A 193 -2.86 -16.83 21.69
C GLN A 193 -3.61 -15.77 20.87
N VAL A 194 -4.90 -15.57 21.14
CA VAL A 194 -5.72 -14.56 20.44
C VAL A 194 -5.22 -13.14 20.72
N ALA A 195 -4.83 -12.84 21.96
CA ALA A 195 -4.31 -11.52 22.31
C ALA A 195 -2.96 -11.24 21.64
N VAL A 196 -2.10 -12.26 21.53
CA VAL A 196 -0.83 -12.19 20.81
C VAL A 196 -1.06 -11.96 19.32
N GLN A 197 -1.97 -12.71 18.70
CA GLN A 197 -2.27 -12.55 17.28
C GLN A 197 -2.77 -11.14 16.96
N LYS A 198 -3.73 -10.63 17.75
CA LYS A 198 -4.23 -9.25 17.58
C LYS A 198 -3.14 -8.19 17.73
N ALA A 199 -2.21 -8.40 18.66
CA ALA A 199 -1.08 -7.49 18.84
C ALA A 199 -0.13 -7.52 17.63
N ALA A 200 0.16 -8.72 17.10
CA ALA A 200 0.97 -8.88 15.90
C ALA A 200 0.30 -8.24 14.67
N ASP A 201 -1.00 -8.46 14.45
CA ASP A 201 -1.75 -7.91 13.32
C ASP A 201 -1.80 -6.37 13.37
N ALA A 202 -2.10 -5.80 14.54
CA ALA A 202 -2.10 -4.34 14.73
C ALA A 202 -0.70 -3.74 14.54
N GLY A 203 0.33 -4.40 15.07
CA GLY A 203 1.73 -3.99 14.91
C GLY A 203 2.20 -4.03 13.45
N ALA A 204 1.82 -5.08 12.71
CA ALA A 204 2.12 -5.23 11.29
C ALA A 204 1.48 -4.10 10.46
N MET A 205 0.24 -3.73 10.76
CA MET A 205 -0.41 -2.58 10.12
C MET A 205 0.25 -1.24 10.49
N GLN A 206 0.54 -1.03 11.77
CA GLN A 206 1.16 0.21 12.26
C GLN A 206 2.56 0.44 11.66
N GLY A 207 3.32 -0.63 11.45
CA GLY A 207 4.66 -0.62 10.85
C GLY A 207 4.70 -0.93 9.35
N ALA A 208 3.55 -0.99 8.66
CA ALA A 208 3.48 -1.47 7.28
C ALA A 208 4.44 -0.71 6.35
N ALA A 209 5.13 -1.44 5.48
CA ALA A 209 6.00 -0.88 4.43
C ALA A 209 5.25 -0.60 3.12
N SER A 210 4.13 -1.28 2.91
CA SER A 210 3.22 -1.12 1.76
C SER A 210 1.78 -1.27 2.22
N ALA A 211 0.84 -0.73 1.44
CA ALA A 211 -0.58 -0.94 1.69
C ALA A 211 -0.93 -2.43 1.49
N PRO A 212 -1.85 -3.00 2.29
CA PRO A 212 -2.23 -4.41 2.21
C PRO A 212 -2.96 -4.68 0.91
N GLU A 213 -2.74 -5.80 0.25
CA GLU A 213 -3.55 -6.14 -0.94
C GLU A 213 -5.03 -6.31 -0.56
N VAL A 214 -5.92 -6.08 -1.52
CA VAL A 214 -7.33 -6.39 -1.32
C VAL A 214 -7.45 -7.91 -1.32
N MET A 215 -7.98 -8.47 -0.23
CA MET A 215 -8.18 -9.92 -0.09
C MET A 215 -9.03 -10.48 -1.23
N ASP A 216 -8.79 -11.72 -1.66
CA ASP A 216 -9.49 -12.34 -2.78
C ASP A 216 -11.01 -12.30 -2.63
N GLU A 217 -11.52 -12.54 -1.42
CA GLU A 217 -12.94 -12.52 -1.09
C GLU A 217 -13.55 -11.12 -1.27
N ALA A 218 -12.83 -10.08 -0.84
CA ALA A 218 -13.24 -8.69 -0.98
C ALA A 218 -12.98 -8.14 -2.40
N SER A 219 -12.13 -8.81 -3.19
CA SER A 219 -11.72 -8.28 -4.49
C SER A 219 -12.92 -8.17 -5.44
N SER A 220 -13.89 -9.08 -5.34
CA SER A 220 -15.11 -9.02 -6.16
C SER A 220 -15.95 -7.76 -5.94
N THR A 221 -15.89 -7.18 -4.73
CA THR A 221 -16.67 -6.01 -4.31
C THR A 221 -15.83 -4.75 -4.12
N VAL A 222 -14.50 -4.86 -4.00
CA VAL A 222 -13.57 -3.75 -3.74
C VAL A 222 -12.42 -3.78 -4.75
N ARG A 223 -12.17 -2.63 -5.39
CA ARG A 223 -11.04 -2.42 -6.30
C ARG A 223 -10.27 -1.19 -5.91
N VAL A 224 -8.94 -1.26 -5.97
CA VAL A 224 -8.08 -0.10 -5.81
C VAL A 224 -7.54 0.26 -7.19
N VAL A 225 -7.76 1.51 -7.60
CA VAL A 225 -7.33 2.05 -8.89
C VAL A 225 -6.60 3.35 -8.64
N GLY A 226 -5.29 3.35 -8.89
CA GLY A 226 -4.41 4.46 -8.50
C GLY A 226 -4.54 4.75 -7.00
N ALA A 227 -4.87 6.00 -6.67
CA ALA A 227 -5.03 6.47 -5.29
C ALA A 227 -6.45 6.28 -4.72
N ARG A 228 -7.35 5.69 -5.51
CA ARG A 228 -8.79 5.63 -5.20
C ARG A 228 -9.22 4.20 -4.94
N THR A 229 -10.23 4.08 -4.10
CA THR A 229 -10.90 2.82 -3.83
C THR A 229 -12.30 2.90 -4.40
N TYR A 230 -12.70 1.84 -5.09
CA TYR A 230 -14.01 1.67 -5.67
C TYR A 230 -14.67 0.47 -5.04
N VAL A 231 -15.96 0.60 -4.78
CA VAL A 231 -16.81 -0.46 -4.26
C VAL A 231 -17.92 -0.77 -5.24
N LEU A 232 -18.22 -2.06 -5.43
CA LEU A 232 -19.30 -2.51 -6.28
C LEU A 232 -20.59 -2.52 -5.46
N SER A 233 -21.57 -1.74 -5.88
CA SER A 233 -22.91 -1.72 -5.29
C SER A 233 -23.95 -1.65 -6.40
N GLU A 234 -24.96 -2.53 -6.37
CA GLU A 234 -26.03 -2.61 -7.38
C GLU A 234 -25.52 -2.68 -8.85
N GLY A 235 -24.40 -3.37 -9.07
CA GLY A 235 -23.75 -3.47 -10.38
C GLY A 235 -23.11 -2.18 -10.89
N LYS A 236 -22.87 -1.21 -10.00
CA LYS A 236 -22.18 0.06 -10.25
C LYS A 236 -20.91 0.13 -9.41
N TRP A 237 -19.78 0.46 -10.02
CA TRP A 237 -18.56 0.78 -9.28
C TRP A 237 -18.63 2.22 -8.79
N ILE A 238 -18.39 2.46 -7.51
CA ILE A 238 -18.54 3.77 -6.90
C ILE A 238 -17.26 4.11 -6.13
N ASP A 239 -16.64 5.25 -6.44
CA ASP A 239 -15.52 5.80 -5.66
C ASP A 239 -15.98 5.99 -4.22
N THR A 240 -15.28 5.41 -3.26
CA THR A 240 -15.60 5.50 -1.81
C THR A 240 -15.49 6.92 -1.26
N ALA A 241 -14.96 7.85 -2.05
CA ALA A 241 -14.99 9.28 -1.80
C ALA A 241 -16.32 9.96 -2.10
N PHE A 242 -17.20 9.31 -2.85
CA PHE A 242 -18.50 9.81 -3.21
C PHE A 242 -19.44 9.80 -2.01
N ASP A 243 -20.12 10.91 -1.79
CA ASP A 243 -21.20 11.03 -0.83
C ASP A 243 -22.51 11.34 -1.56
N PRO A 244 -23.45 10.38 -1.67
CA PRO A 244 -24.72 10.58 -2.36
C PRO A 244 -25.62 11.63 -1.70
N ASP A 245 -25.43 11.92 -0.41
CA ASP A 245 -26.28 12.88 0.33
C ASP A 245 -25.88 14.33 0.04
N THR A 246 -24.62 14.56 -0.33
CA THR A 246 -24.05 15.91 -0.48
C THR A 246 -23.54 16.21 -1.89
N THR A 247 -23.35 15.19 -2.73
CA THR A 247 -22.70 15.33 -4.04
C THR A 247 -23.64 14.91 -5.18
N GLN A 248 -23.91 15.82 -6.11
CA GLN A 248 -24.65 15.51 -7.33
C GLN A 248 -23.71 14.96 -8.41
N THR A 249 -24.19 14.01 -9.20
CA THR A 249 -23.44 13.42 -10.31
C THR A 249 -23.70 14.14 -11.63
N MET A 250 -22.64 14.32 -12.41
CA MET A 250 -22.71 14.67 -13.83
C MET A 250 -22.80 13.38 -14.64
N LYS A 251 -23.94 13.18 -15.32
CA LYS A 251 -24.23 11.97 -16.07
C LYS A 251 -23.58 12.01 -17.45
N ILE A 252 -22.94 10.90 -17.83
CA ILE A 252 -22.23 10.74 -19.10
C ILE A 252 -22.56 9.39 -19.69
N ASP A 253 -22.96 9.36 -20.95
CA ASP A 253 -23.25 8.11 -21.64
C ASP A 253 -21.96 7.35 -21.98
N PHE A 254 -21.95 6.05 -21.69
CA PHE A 254 -20.82 5.18 -21.97
C PHE A 254 -20.44 5.19 -23.46
N LEU A 255 -19.14 5.33 -23.74
CA LEU A 255 -18.56 5.41 -25.09
C LEU A 255 -19.10 6.57 -25.96
N SER A 256 -19.70 7.59 -25.36
CA SER A 256 -20.05 8.84 -26.05
C SER A 256 -18.83 9.70 -26.37
N GLN A 257 -19.00 10.73 -27.20
CA GLN A 257 -17.93 11.71 -27.44
C GLN A 257 -17.54 12.44 -26.14
N ASP A 258 -18.51 12.74 -25.27
CA ASP A 258 -18.26 13.41 -23.99
C ASP A 258 -17.48 12.52 -23.02
N TYR A 259 -17.73 11.21 -23.04
CA TYR A 259 -16.92 10.22 -22.31
C TYR A 259 -15.44 10.31 -22.71
N PHE A 260 -15.13 10.28 -24.01
CA PHE A 260 -13.74 10.34 -24.48
C PHE A 260 -13.10 11.71 -24.24
N ASN A 261 -13.86 12.80 -24.41
CA ASN A 261 -13.40 14.15 -24.11
C ASN A 261 -13.05 14.30 -22.62
N LEU A 262 -13.88 13.73 -21.73
CA LEU A 262 -13.65 13.77 -20.29
C LEU A 262 -12.36 13.03 -19.92
N VAL A 263 -12.19 11.80 -20.41
CA VAL A 263 -10.97 11.01 -20.12
C VAL A 263 -9.71 11.68 -20.68
N ALA A 264 -9.81 12.34 -21.84
CA ALA A 264 -8.68 13.11 -22.38
C ALA A 264 -8.30 14.32 -21.51
N ALA A 265 -9.29 14.98 -20.89
CA ALA A 265 -9.07 16.12 -20.00
C ALA A 265 -8.69 15.71 -18.56
N HIS A 266 -9.11 14.51 -18.14
CA HIS A 266 -8.90 13.94 -16.81
C HIS A 266 -8.44 12.47 -16.92
N PRO A 267 -7.16 12.23 -17.27
CA PRO A 267 -6.65 10.89 -17.53
C PRO A 267 -6.77 9.92 -16.36
N GLU A 268 -6.86 10.42 -15.13
CA GLU A 268 -7.09 9.61 -13.92
C GLU A 268 -8.46 8.90 -13.91
N LEU A 269 -9.42 9.36 -14.71
CA LEU A 269 -10.73 8.71 -14.85
C LEU A 269 -10.68 7.50 -15.79
N ALA A 270 -9.65 7.36 -16.62
CA ALA A 270 -9.53 6.26 -17.58
C ALA A 270 -9.59 4.90 -16.89
N ASP A 271 -8.72 4.70 -15.90
CA ASP A 271 -8.60 3.43 -15.17
C ASP A 271 -9.86 3.16 -14.33
N ALA A 272 -10.51 4.21 -13.82
CA ALA A 272 -11.76 4.10 -13.08
C ALA A 272 -12.89 3.63 -13.99
N PHE A 273 -13.04 4.23 -15.16
CA PHE A 273 -14.08 3.87 -16.12
C PHE A 273 -13.84 2.49 -16.76
N ALA A 274 -12.59 2.00 -16.75
CA ALA A 274 -12.28 0.63 -17.17
C ALA A 274 -12.82 -0.45 -16.20
N LEU A 275 -13.29 -0.08 -15.00
CA LEU A 275 -13.89 -1.02 -14.05
C LEU A 275 -15.22 -1.61 -14.53
N GLY A 276 -15.95 -0.92 -15.41
CA GLY A 276 -17.20 -1.42 -15.97
C GLY A 276 -18.02 -0.36 -16.70
N GLU A 277 -19.22 -0.74 -17.16
CA GLU A 277 -20.11 0.14 -17.93
C GLU A 277 -20.87 1.16 -17.05
N ARG A 278 -20.87 0.97 -15.73
CA ARG A 278 -21.54 1.84 -14.75
C ARG A 278 -20.55 2.19 -13.65
N VAL A 279 -20.07 3.43 -13.64
CA VAL A 279 -19.04 3.90 -12.71
C VAL A 279 -19.39 5.30 -12.20
N ILE A 280 -19.24 5.54 -10.90
CA ILE A 280 -19.16 6.88 -10.30
C ILE A 280 -17.72 7.13 -9.87
N ALA A 281 -17.07 8.12 -10.47
CA ALA A 281 -15.69 8.50 -10.15
C ALA A 281 -15.57 9.99 -9.90
N LEU A 282 -14.70 10.39 -8.97
CA LEU A 282 -14.46 11.79 -8.64
C LEU A 282 -13.19 12.31 -9.30
N SER A 283 -13.29 13.46 -9.96
CA SER A 283 -12.12 14.25 -10.37
C SER A 283 -12.30 15.72 -9.98
N LYS A 284 -11.29 16.29 -9.34
CA LYS A 284 -11.26 17.70 -8.87
C LYS A 284 -12.53 18.14 -8.13
N GLY A 285 -13.12 17.23 -7.34
CA GLY A 285 -14.32 17.49 -6.54
C GLY A 285 -15.65 17.35 -7.29
N ILE A 286 -15.64 16.99 -8.59
CA ILE A 286 -16.84 16.71 -9.38
C ILE A 286 -17.02 15.20 -9.46
N ALA A 287 -18.24 14.72 -9.21
CA ALA A 287 -18.61 13.32 -9.38
C ALA A 287 -19.19 13.10 -10.79
N TYR A 288 -18.60 12.18 -11.53
CA TYR A 288 -19.05 11.78 -12.86
C TYR A 288 -19.67 10.40 -12.80
N GLU A 289 -20.89 10.25 -13.33
CA GLU A 289 -21.62 8.98 -13.40
C GLU A 289 -21.72 8.51 -14.84
N VAL A 290 -21.05 7.40 -15.15
CA VAL A 290 -21.16 6.72 -16.44
C VAL A 290 -22.45 5.90 -16.45
N LEU A 291 -23.31 6.18 -17.42
CA LEU A 291 -24.53 5.43 -17.69
C LEU A 291 -24.24 4.39 -18.78
N ALA A 292 -24.72 3.16 -18.58
CA ALA A 292 -24.63 2.12 -19.59
C ALA A 292 -25.30 2.60 -20.89
N SER A 293 -24.73 2.21 -22.04
CA SER A 293 -25.30 2.57 -23.33
C SER A 293 -26.56 1.76 -23.60
N ASP A 294 -27.66 2.44 -23.94
CA ASP A 294 -28.88 1.79 -24.47
C ASP A 294 -28.68 1.28 -25.92
N ALA A 295 -27.50 1.49 -26.52
CA ALA A 295 -27.22 1.08 -27.88
C ALA A 295 -26.85 -0.43 -27.92
N PRO A 296 -27.56 -1.27 -28.70
CA PRO A 296 -27.17 -2.66 -28.88
C PRO A 296 -25.76 -2.71 -29.48
N ALA A 297 -24.92 -3.62 -28.98
CA ALA A 297 -23.58 -3.87 -29.50
C ALA A 297 -23.64 -3.99 -31.03
N GLN A 298 -23.01 -3.05 -31.74
CA GLN A 298 -22.84 -3.19 -33.18
C GLN A 298 -21.91 -4.38 -33.40
N ASN A 299 -22.46 -5.48 -33.93
CA ASN A 299 -21.66 -6.61 -34.38
C ASN A 299 -20.68 -6.10 -35.45
N VAL A 300 -19.43 -5.84 -35.07
CA VAL A 300 -18.37 -5.57 -36.03
C VAL A 300 -18.12 -6.86 -36.78
N SER A 301 -18.62 -6.95 -38.01
CA SER A 301 -18.20 -8.00 -38.94
C SER A 301 -16.74 -7.73 -39.29
N VAL A 302 -15.82 -8.34 -38.55
CA VAL A 302 -14.42 -8.39 -38.95
C VAL A 302 -14.37 -9.31 -40.16
N THR A 303 -14.25 -8.75 -41.36
CA THR A 303 -13.95 -9.54 -42.55
C THR A 303 -12.65 -10.31 -42.27
N PRO A 304 -12.65 -11.66 -42.35
CA PRO A 304 -11.41 -12.42 -42.20
C PRO A 304 -10.40 -11.88 -43.20
N MET A 305 -9.21 -11.54 -42.73
CA MET A 305 -8.09 -11.20 -43.59
C MET A 305 -7.91 -12.34 -44.60
N PRO A 306 -7.77 -12.07 -45.91
CA PRO A 306 -7.70 -13.14 -46.91
C PRO A 306 -6.54 -14.07 -46.55
N THR A 307 -6.88 -15.33 -46.33
CA THR A 307 -5.90 -16.39 -46.07
C THR A 307 -4.95 -16.45 -47.26
N PRO A 308 -3.61 -16.45 -47.07
CA PRO A 308 -2.69 -16.62 -48.19
C PRO A 308 -3.00 -17.96 -48.86
N ASN A 309 -3.29 -17.91 -50.16
CA ASN A 309 -3.65 -19.08 -50.94
C ASN A 309 -2.44 -20.02 -51.01
N ARG A 310 -2.45 -21.10 -50.22
CA ARG A 310 -1.44 -22.16 -50.26
C ARG A 310 -1.72 -23.03 -51.50
N SER A 311 -1.32 -22.55 -52.66
CA SER A 311 -1.40 -23.31 -53.93
C SER A 311 -0.05 -23.52 -54.61
N ASP A 312 1.05 -22.99 -54.06
CA ASP A 312 2.41 -23.16 -54.63
C ASP A 312 3.42 -23.68 -53.59
N GLU A 313 3.06 -24.66 -52.75
CA GLU A 313 4.05 -25.46 -52.01
C GLU A 313 4.20 -26.84 -52.67
N PRO A 314 5.42 -27.29 -53.04
CA PRO A 314 5.63 -28.56 -53.71
C PRO A 314 5.32 -29.75 -52.79
N LEU A 315 4.64 -30.74 -53.37
CA LEU A 315 4.24 -31.99 -52.71
C LEU A 315 5.48 -32.76 -52.20
N ILE A 316 5.57 -33.00 -50.89
CA ILE A 316 6.47 -34.01 -50.32
C ILE A 316 5.65 -35.21 -49.82
N THR A 317 5.91 -36.37 -50.43
CA THR A 317 5.27 -37.65 -50.12
C THR A 317 5.89 -38.29 -48.86
N PRO A 318 5.10 -38.87 -47.94
CA PRO A 318 5.63 -39.48 -46.72
C PRO A 318 6.22 -40.86 -47.03
N THR A 319 7.49 -41.09 -46.66
CA THR A 319 8.13 -42.41 -46.69
C THR A 319 8.22 -42.96 -45.26
N GLN A 320 7.78 -44.22 -45.11
CA GLN A 320 7.70 -44.97 -43.85
C GLN A 320 9.08 -45.14 -43.19
N ILE A 321 9.05 -45.16 -41.85
CA ILE A 321 10.18 -45.45 -40.96
C ILE A 321 10.36 -46.99 -40.88
N PRO A 322 11.55 -47.54 -41.17
CA PRO A 322 11.95 -48.87 -40.72
C PRO A 322 12.79 -48.81 -39.44
N THR A 323 12.53 -49.79 -38.58
CA THR A 323 13.08 -50.04 -37.25
C THR A 323 14.56 -50.44 -37.26
N GLU A 324 15.30 -49.85 -36.30
CA GLU A 324 16.42 -50.36 -35.48
C GLU A 324 17.55 -51.18 -36.13
N ASP A 325 18.80 -50.69 -35.97
CA ASP A 325 19.92 -51.52 -35.52
C ASP A 325 21.06 -50.64 -34.96
N THR A 326 21.50 -50.92 -33.73
CA THR A 326 22.73 -50.38 -33.13
C THR A 326 23.71 -51.55 -33.09
N PRO A 327 24.99 -51.46 -33.55
CA PRO A 327 26.06 -50.96 -32.67
C PRO A 327 27.41 -50.50 -33.30
N LYS A 328 28.30 -50.04 -32.41
CA LYS A 328 29.79 -49.96 -32.44
C LYS A 328 30.50 -48.66 -32.86
N GLN A 329 30.73 -47.81 -31.86
CA GLN A 329 32.04 -47.41 -31.29
C GLN A 329 33.30 -47.46 -32.19
N SER A 330 33.97 -46.31 -32.36
CA SER A 330 35.39 -46.14 -31.95
C SER A 330 35.87 -44.69 -32.00
N SER A 331 36.41 -44.23 -30.87
CA SER A 331 37.60 -43.38 -30.69
C SER A 331 37.83 -42.15 -31.58
N GLY A 332 37.86 -40.97 -30.96
CA GLY A 332 38.52 -39.78 -31.51
C GLY A 332 38.58 -38.64 -30.49
N ILE A 333 39.76 -38.45 -29.90
CA ILE A 333 40.16 -37.42 -28.93
C ILE A 333 40.16 -36.03 -29.58
N CYS A 334 39.80 -34.98 -28.81
CA CYS A 334 40.46 -33.64 -28.74
C CYS A 334 39.55 -32.68 -27.94
N SER A 335 39.79 -32.49 -26.63
CA SER A 335 40.56 -31.37 -26.05
C SER A 335 40.10 -29.99 -26.58
N ALA A 336 39.30 -29.26 -25.79
CA ALA A 336 39.73 -28.30 -24.76
C ALA A 336 39.88 -26.87 -25.31
N GLY A 337 39.11 -25.95 -24.72
CA GLY A 337 39.14 -24.52 -25.07
C GLY A 337 38.29 -23.68 -24.13
N PHE A 338 38.51 -23.82 -22.82
CA PHE A 338 38.16 -22.80 -21.84
C PHE A 338 39.03 -21.56 -22.08
N LEU A 339 38.45 -20.36 -22.03
CA LEU A 339 39.20 -19.13 -21.79
C LEU A 339 38.40 -18.17 -20.90
N PRO A 340 39.08 -17.37 -20.04
CA PRO A 340 38.60 -17.11 -18.69
C PRO A 340 38.28 -15.65 -18.40
N VAL A 341 37.65 -15.51 -17.23
CA VAL A 341 37.43 -14.33 -16.39
C VAL A 341 38.65 -13.42 -16.31
N LEU A 342 38.42 -12.11 -16.51
CA LEU A 342 39.41 -11.05 -16.32
C LEU A 342 39.13 -10.31 -15.01
N LEU A 343 40.05 -10.48 -14.05
CA LEU A 343 40.19 -9.75 -12.80
C LEU A 343 40.64 -8.30 -13.06
N VAL A 344 39.98 -7.33 -12.42
CA VAL A 344 40.43 -5.93 -12.34
C VAL A 344 41.06 -5.68 -10.96
N PRO A 345 42.28 -5.09 -10.87
CA PRO A 345 42.92 -4.84 -9.59
C PRO A 345 42.62 -3.43 -9.02
N PHE A 346 42.52 -3.44 -7.70
CA PHE A 346 42.71 -2.40 -6.67
C PHE A 346 43.41 -1.08 -7.06
N LEU A 347 42.84 0.06 -6.63
CA LEU A 347 43.59 1.29 -6.33
C LEU A 347 43.17 1.84 -4.95
N MET A 348 44.02 1.59 -3.95
CA MET A 348 43.98 2.20 -2.62
C MET A 348 44.59 3.60 -2.69
N MET A 349 43.85 4.64 -2.29
CA MET A 349 44.40 5.99 -2.15
C MET A 349 44.51 6.33 -0.65
N PHE A 350 45.74 6.34 -0.15
CA PHE A 350 46.10 6.81 1.18
C PHE A 350 45.99 8.34 1.24
N VAL A 351 45.13 8.87 2.12
CA VAL A 351 45.16 10.29 2.51
C VAL A 351 46.08 10.43 3.72
N ARG A 352 47.15 11.22 3.53
CA ARG A 352 48.13 11.64 4.55
C ARG A 352 47.49 12.55 5.61
N LYS A 353 47.67 12.24 6.89
CA LYS A 353 47.63 13.22 7.99
C LYS A 353 48.91 14.09 7.97
N PRO A 354 48.83 15.41 8.18
CA PRO A 354 49.98 16.20 8.59
C PRO A 354 50.13 16.15 10.12
N LYS A 355 51.32 15.75 10.59
CA LYS A 355 51.84 16.11 11.90
C LYS A 355 52.49 17.50 11.77
N HIS A 356 52.15 18.41 12.68
CA HIS A 356 53.05 19.51 13.04
C HIS A 356 53.37 19.40 14.52
N GLU A 357 54.67 19.32 14.80
CA GLU A 357 55.29 19.50 16.12
C GLU A 357 55.29 20.99 16.50
N ARG A 358 54.87 21.31 17.72
CA ARG A 358 55.75 21.80 18.80
C ARG A 358 55.02 21.79 20.13
#